data_AF-A0A523ARV3-F1
#
_entry.id   AF-A0A523ARV3-F1
#
_cell.length_a   1.000
_cell.length_b   1.000
_cell.length_c   1.000
_cell.angle_alpha   90.00
_cell.angle_beta   90.00
_cell.angle_gamma   90.00
#
_symmetry.space_group_name_H-M   'P 1'
#
loop_
_entity.id
_entity.type
_entity.pdbx_description
1 polymer ?
#
loop_
_entity_poly.entity_id
_entity_poly.type
_entity_poly.pdbx_seq_one_letter_code
_entity_poly.pdbx_strand_id
1 'polypeptide(L)'
;MRTVLFVCVENSFRSVVAEAYFNRYAPKGWRAVSAGISPAQVVHPIAAELMREEGIELGDRKPRLLTRELLEGADMVVVVCGARCPVVHASVERWELPDPAD
;
A
#
# COMPACT_ATOMS: atom_id res chain seq x y z
N MET A 1 -6.70 12.13 -13.12
CA MET A 1 -5.64 11.69 -12.21
C MET A 1 -5.78 10.18 -12.12
N ARG A 2 -4.75 9.41 -12.46
CA ARG A 2 -4.77 7.95 -12.35
C ARG A 2 -4.32 7.51 -10.97
N THR A 3 -4.99 6.52 -10.39
CA THR A 3 -4.77 6.06 -9.02
C THR A 3 -4.38 4.58 -9.01
N VAL A 4 -3.23 4.29 -8.40
CA VAL A 4 -2.80 2.92 -8.08
C VAL A 4 -3.12 2.61 -6.62
N LEU A 5 -3.75 1.48 -6.35
CA LEU A 5 -4.06 1.02 -5.00
C LEU A 5 -3.18 -0.16 -4.61
N PHE A 6 -2.29 0.05 -3.63
CA PHE A 6 -1.50 -1.01 -3.02
C PHE A 6 -2.26 -1.67 -1.86
N VAL A 7 -2.40 -2.99 -1.89
CA VAL A 7 -3.13 -3.75 -0.87
C VAL A 7 -2.20 -4.74 -0.20
N CYS A 8 -2.18 -4.76 1.14
CA CYS A 8 -1.60 -5.86 1.90
C CYS A 8 -2.55 -6.33 3.01
N VAL A 9 -2.08 -7.15 3.95
CA VAL A 9 -2.95 -7.63 5.05
C VAL A 9 -3.31 -6.49 5.99
N GLU A 10 -2.29 -5.85 6.57
CA GLU A 10 -2.49 -4.93 7.70
C GLU A 10 -2.36 -3.45 7.36
N ASN A 11 -1.94 -3.11 6.14
CA ASN A 11 -1.58 -1.74 5.76
C ASN A 11 -0.65 -1.05 6.76
N SER A 12 0.27 -1.83 7.34
CA SER A 12 1.22 -1.37 8.35
C SER A 12 2.64 -1.20 7.80
N PHE A 13 3.02 -2.01 6.81
CA PHE A 13 4.39 -2.01 6.26
C PHE A 13 4.39 -1.99 4.73
N ARG A 14 4.30 -3.17 4.08
CA ARG A 14 4.53 -3.34 2.63
C ARG A 14 3.75 -2.38 1.73
N SER A 15 2.44 -2.28 1.91
CA SER A 15 1.61 -1.39 1.08
C SER A 15 1.84 0.09 1.37
N VAL A 16 2.24 0.45 2.60
CA VAL A 16 2.60 1.83 2.98
C VAL A 16 3.90 2.25 2.30
N VAL A 17 4.91 1.39 2.38
CA VAL A 17 6.21 1.59 1.72
C VAL A 17 6.04 1.68 0.20
N ALA A 18 5.27 0.77 -0.40
CA ALA A 18 4.99 0.79 -1.83
C ALA A 18 4.28 2.08 -2.28
N GLU A 19 3.28 2.55 -1.52
CA GLU A 19 2.63 3.82 -1.80
C GLU A 19 3.61 5.01 -1.72
N ALA A 20 4.45 5.03 -0.70
CA ALA A 20 5.39 6.10 -0.45
C ALA A 20 6.44 6.21 -1.57
N TYR A 21 7.05 5.08 -1.94
CA TYR A 21 7.97 5.02 -3.08
C TYR A 21 7.29 5.38 -4.40
N PHE A 22 6.08 4.84 -4.65
CA PHE A 22 5.37 5.17 -5.88
C PHE A 22 5.16 6.68 -5.98
N ASN A 23 4.64 7.31 -4.93
CA ASN A 23 4.38 8.76 -4.94
C ASN A 23 5.66 9.60 -5.04
N ARG A 24 6.80 9.10 -4.56
CA ARG A 24 8.11 9.76 -4.70
C ARG A 24 8.58 9.85 -6.16
N TYR A 25 8.28 8.83 -6.95
CA TYR A 25 8.74 8.67 -8.33
C TYR A 25 7.63 8.77 -9.39
N ALA A 26 6.39 9.02 -8.98
CA ALA A 26 5.24 9.03 -9.87
C ALA A 26 5.35 10.14 -10.92
N PRO A 27 5.09 9.83 -12.21
CA PRO A 27 4.98 10.87 -13.23
C PRO A 27 3.72 11.72 -12.99
N LYS A 28 3.70 12.92 -13.60
CA LYS A 28 2.58 13.85 -13.46
C LYS A 28 1.25 13.18 -13.84
N GLY A 29 0.25 13.36 -12.98
CA GLY A 29 -1.11 12.83 -13.20
C GLY A 29 -1.33 11.43 -12.64
N TRP A 30 -0.32 10.83 -12.02
CA TRP A 30 -0.42 9.57 -11.28
C TRP A 30 -0.27 9.80 -9.78
N ARG A 31 -0.93 8.94 -9.00
CA ARG A 31 -0.76 8.87 -7.55
C ARG A 31 -1.00 7.44 -7.08
N ALA A 32 -0.45 7.11 -5.93
CA ALA A 32 -0.75 5.89 -5.21
C ALA A 32 -1.51 6.15 -3.91
N VAL A 33 -2.28 5.14 -3.53
CA VAL A 33 -2.93 5.00 -2.23
C VAL A 33 -2.74 3.57 -1.74
N SER A 34 -2.86 3.31 -0.43
CA SER A 34 -2.75 1.96 0.12
C SER A 34 -3.87 1.62 1.10
N ALA A 35 -4.18 0.33 1.23
CA ALA A 35 -5.17 -0.19 2.17
C ALA A 35 -4.86 -1.63 2.61
N GLY A 36 -5.58 -2.09 3.64
CA GLY A 36 -5.42 -3.40 4.24
C GLY A 36 -6.75 -4.09 4.51
N ILE A 37 -6.77 -5.42 4.46
CA ILE A 37 -7.99 -6.19 4.74
C ILE A 37 -8.25 -6.40 6.23
N SER A 38 -7.20 -6.33 7.05
CA SER A 38 -7.27 -6.38 8.50
C SER A 38 -6.27 -5.36 9.05
N PRO A 39 -6.59 -4.05 8.98
CA PRO A 39 -5.63 -2.99 9.28
C PRO A 39 -5.07 -3.07 10.69
N ALA A 40 -3.77 -2.85 10.84
CA ALA A 40 -3.14 -2.64 12.14
C ALA A 40 -3.61 -1.32 12.76
N GLN A 41 -3.29 -1.08 14.04
CA GLN A 41 -3.60 0.19 14.69
C GLN A 41 -2.68 1.34 14.25
N VAL A 42 -1.43 1.01 13.92
CA VAL A 42 -0.37 1.97 13.59
C VAL A 42 0.48 1.45 12.44
N VAL A 43 1.13 2.35 11.72
CA VAL A 43 2.18 2.00 10.76
C VAL A 43 3.35 1.38 11.53
N HIS A 44 3.94 0.32 10.97
CA HIS A 44 5.04 -0.39 11.59
C HIS A 44 6.24 0.56 11.76
N PRO A 45 6.86 0.65 12.96
CA PRO A 45 7.96 1.59 13.20
C PRO A 45 9.12 1.46 12.21
N ILE A 46 9.49 0.22 11.87
CA ILE A 46 10.55 -0.05 10.88
C ILE A 46 10.19 0.48 9.48
N ALA A 47 8.91 0.46 9.09
CA ALA A 47 8.51 1.04 7.81
C ALA A 47 8.70 2.57 7.82
N ALA A 48 8.39 3.23 8.94
CA ALA A 48 8.61 4.67 9.09
C ALA A 48 10.10 5.03 9.15
N GLU A 49 10.90 4.24 9.85
CA GLU A 49 12.35 4.40 9.92
C GLU A 49 13.00 4.24 8.53
N LEU A 50 12.68 3.16 7.82
CA LEU A 50 13.16 2.91 6.46
C LEU A 50 12.84 4.06 5.50
N MET A 51 11.60 4.56 5.51
CA MET A 51 11.23 5.67 4.64
C MET A 51 11.96 6.96 5.01
N ARG A 52 12.19 7.21 6.29
CA ARG A 52 12.97 8.37 6.75
C ARG A 52 14.44 8.29 6.33
N GLU A 53 15.07 7.11 6.37
CA GLU A 53 16.43 6.89 5.86
C GLU A 53 16.55 7.24 4.37
N GLU A 54 15.47 7.02 3.62
CA GLU A 54 15.36 7.31 2.19
C GLU A 54 14.90 8.75 1.89
N GLY A 55 14.72 9.58 2.92
CA GLY A 55 14.25 10.96 2.82
C GLY A 55 12.77 11.09 2.43
N ILE A 56 11.96 10.08 2.75
CA ILE A 56 10.51 10.05 2.51
C ILE A 56 9.77 10.10 3.85
N GLU A 57 9.05 11.20 4.10
CA GLU A 57 8.24 11.33 5.31
C GLU A 57 6.85 10.68 5.13
N LEU A 58 6.53 9.70 5.98
CA LEU A 58 5.20 9.08 5.99
C LEU A 58 4.14 9.92 6.71
N GLY A 59 4.55 10.82 7.61
CA GLY A 59 3.65 11.62 8.44
C GLY A 59 2.74 10.78 9.35
N ASP A 60 1.60 11.36 9.76
CA ASP A 60 0.62 10.72 10.66
C ASP A 60 -0.29 9.70 9.94
N ARG A 61 0.25 8.97 8.96
CA ARG A 61 -0.50 7.92 8.26
C ARG A 61 -0.99 6.88 9.24
N LYS A 62 -2.26 6.51 9.09
CA LYS A 62 -2.88 5.40 9.82
C LYS A 62 -3.23 4.29 8.83
N PRO A 63 -2.99 3.02 9.20
CA PRO A 63 -3.48 1.90 8.42
C PRO A 63 -4.99 2.04 8.18
N ARG A 64 -5.44 1.80 6.94
CA ARG A 64 -6.83 1.97 6.55
C ARG A 64 -7.42 0.71 5.96
N LEU A 65 -8.72 0.53 6.17
CA LEU A 65 -9.47 -0.60 5.63
C LEU A 65 -9.58 -0.53 4.11
N LEU A 66 -9.44 -1.68 3.46
CA LEU A 66 -9.78 -1.86 2.06
C LEU A 66 -11.30 -1.83 1.91
N THR A 67 -11.81 -0.84 1.19
CA THR A 67 -13.24 -0.68 0.93
C THR A 67 -13.55 -0.82 -0.55
N ARG A 68 -14.83 -1.02 -0.88
CA ARG A 68 -15.28 -1.14 -2.27
C ARG A 68 -15.02 0.15 -3.06
N GLU A 69 -15.22 1.29 -2.42
CA GLU A 69 -15.02 2.61 -3.02
C GLU A 69 -13.55 2.82 -3.41
N LEU A 70 -12.61 2.31 -2.60
CA LEU A 70 -11.18 2.36 -2.93
C LEU A 70 -10.85 1.48 -4.14
N LEU A 71 -11.47 0.31 -4.23
CA LEU A 71 -11.30 -0.60 -5.36
C LEU A 71 -11.87 -0.01 -6.66
N GLU A 72 -13.08 0.53 -6.59
CA GLU A 72 -13.77 1.13 -7.75
C GLU A 72 -13.10 2.44 -8.21
N GLY A 73 -12.49 3.19 -7.29
CA GLY A 73 -11.77 4.42 -7.60
C GLY A 73 -10.33 4.23 -8.08
N ALA A 74 -9.83 3.00 -8.14
CA ALA A 74 -8.48 2.69 -8.57
C ALA A 74 -8.45 2.27 -10.05
N ASP A 75 -7.52 2.84 -10.82
CA ASP A 75 -7.27 2.41 -12.21
C ASP A 75 -6.45 1.10 -12.25
N MET A 76 -5.68 0.84 -11.19
CA MET A 76 -4.86 -0.36 -11.03
C MET A 76 -4.78 -0.76 -9.56
N VAL A 77 -4.87 -2.06 -9.28
CA VAL A 77 -4.73 -2.61 -7.93
C VAL A 77 -3.50 -3.52 -7.89
N VAL A 78 -2.61 -3.27 -6.95
CA VAL A 78 -1.40 -4.08 -6.74
C VAL A 78 -1.49 -4.75 -5.38
N VAL A 79 -1.49 -6.08 -5.38
CA VAL A 79 -1.61 -6.89 -4.17
C VAL A 79 -0.21 -7.32 -3.74
N VAL A 80 0.25 -6.79 -2.60
CA VAL A 80 1.61 -6.90 -2.05
C VAL A 80 1.62 -7.84 -0.83
N CYS A 81 1.08 -9.04 -1.03
CA CYS A 81 0.91 -10.08 -0.03
C CYS A 81 0.66 -11.43 -0.71
N GLY A 82 1.00 -12.51 0.00
CA GLY A 82 0.79 -13.89 -0.45
C GLY A 82 -0.70 -14.32 -0.44
N ALA A 83 -0.94 -15.61 -0.21
CA ALA A 83 -2.24 -16.27 -0.40
C ALA A 83 -3.45 -15.69 0.39
N ARG A 84 -3.22 -14.83 1.39
CA ARG A 84 -4.26 -14.33 2.30
C ARG A 84 -5.03 -13.11 1.77
N CYS A 85 -4.71 -12.60 0.59
CA CYS A 85 -5.30 -11.37 0.08
C CYS A 85 -6.49 -11.59 -0.87
N PRO A 86 -7.51 -10.72 -0.80
CA PRO A 86 -8.78 -10.89 -1.50
C PRO A 86 -8.57 -10.90 -3.01
N VAL A 87 -9.42 -11.67 -3.69
CA VAL A 87 -9.53 -11.62 -5.15
C VAL A 87 -10.17 -10.29 -5.52
N VAL A 88 -9.46 -9.51 -6.32
CA VAL A 88 -9.92 -8.21 -6.79
C VAL A 88 -10.26 -8.33 -8.27
N HIS A 89 -11.41 -7.82 -8.70
CA HIS A 89 -11.90 -7.93 -10.09
C HIS A 89 -11.34 -6.85 -11.05
N ALA A 90 -10.34 -6.08 -10.62
CA ALA A 90 -9.64 -5.09 -11.45
C ALA A 90 -8.46 -5.70 -12.20
N SER A 91 -7.75 -4.91 -13.01
CA SER A 91 -6.40 -5.30 -13.47
C SER A 91 -5.49 -5.40 -12.25
N VAL A 92 -5.10 -6.63 -11.89
CA VAL A 92 -4.33 -6.92 -10.67
C VAL A 92 -2.94 -7.40 -11.03
N GLU A 93 -1.94 -6.74 -10.46
CA GLU A 93 -0.60 -7.31 -10.34
C GLU A 93 -0.38 -7.86 -8.93
N ARG A 94 0.28 -9.02 -8.83
CA ARG A 94 0.58 -9.67 -7.55
C ARG A 94 2.08 -9.76 -7.37
N TRP A 95 2.57 -9.20 -6.27
CA TRP A 95 3.98 -9.25 -5.90
C TRP A 95 4.15 -10.09 -4.65
N GLU A 96 4.85 -11.22 -4.79
CA GLU A 96 5.16 -12.12 -3.66
C GLU A 96 6.37 -11.58 -2.91
N LEU A 97 6.11 -10.79 -1.87
CA LEU A 97 7.12 -10.27 -0.95
C LEU A 97 6.97 -10.92 0.42
N PRO A 98 8.05 -11.45 1.03
CA PRO A 98 8.02 -11.92 2.40
C PRO A 98 7.61 -10.79 3.34
N ASP A 99 6.98 -11.11 4.47
CA ASP A 99 6.68 -10.10 5.48
C ASP A 99 7.97 -9.78 6.25
N PRO A 100 8.44 -8.52 6.26
CA PRO A 100 9.63 -8.16 7.03
C PRO A 100 9.41 -8.21 8.55
N ALA A 101 8.18 -8.40 9.03
CA ALA A 101 7.87 -8.53 10.46
C ALA A 101 7.87 -9.99 10.97
N ASP A 102 8.06 -10.99 10.09
CA ASP A 102 8.24 -12.41 10.47
C ASP A 102 9.64 -12.70 11.04
#